data_AF-A0AAF1AG49-F1
#
_entry.id   AF-A0AAF1AG49-F1
#
_cell.length_a   1.000
_cell.length_b   1.000
_cell.length_c   1.000
_cell.angle_alpha   90.00
_cell.angle_beta   90.00
_cell.angle_gamma   90.00
#
_symmetry.space_group_name_H-M   'P 1'
#
loop_
_entity.id
_entity.type
_entity.pdbx_description
1 polymer ?
#
loop_
_entity_poly.entity_id
_entity_poly.type
_entity_poly.pdbx_seq_one_letter_code
_entity_poly.pdbx_strand_id
1 'polypeptide(L)'
;MLGSAALIAFVLGWLGYTEYLNELYVEGATKHPPRATDIAYNTFKLFLMGSPATTGLPVKIEIARILAPLVSGWAALSGLALLFHDRFQQIRIPLMRGHVVICGLGYVGSLFGEHLRQAGHQVVVVESDSANPLVEVCRKWRSPVVIGDARLESTLRGAGIQRAAQLLAVCPTDAVNTEIVAVARRLPTGRRSGPLRCLARIGSPELCRLLRVQEANALDGAPSSLDFFNIDEISAQLCLDEFSIRAENGRPHVLVSRLDALGMWLVKHAAWSWFTDRTDDTPLWVTVVDDRAEERLGGLLDRHPALESVCRFIQSSASVRDLHRLDAVQADVGAPPITCAYVSAYRDEDAIEAALTLRHYLDSAVPMVVALSRTDGVARLITDATASGELTNVNVFPALERTCTAELVAGGSYERIAVAIHRRWCAGQLAAGKEAPSWSELDESRKESNRAQARDMPVKLRSIGCSIAPLHDVSAPAFEFSDEEFEMLAIAEHKRWVTERLESGWRLGPKDVGRKTTPYLIPFDELPDDIADLDRDAVRQIPDALALVDLKAIRSVTSSGRVEPPALIGDDR
;
A
#
# COMPACT_ATOMS: atom_id res chain seq x y z
N MET A 1 16.70 -16.48 37.30
CA MET A 1 15.68 -16.96 38.25
C MET A 1 15.52 -18.49 38.21
N LEU A 2 15.29 -19.11 37.04
CA LEU A 2 15.10 -20.58 36.95
C LEU A 2 16.30 -21.39 37.46
N GLY A 3 17.53 -20.99 37.10
CA GLY A 3 18.75 -21.66 37.56
C GLY A 3 18.95 -21.58 39.08
N SER A 4 18.52 -20.49 39.72
CA SER A 4 18.57 -20.32 41.17
C SER A 4 17.58 -21.25 41.87
N ALA A 5 16.36 -21.38 41.34
CA ALA A 5 15.36 -22.30 41.88
C ALA A 5 15.75 -23.78 41.69
N ALA A 6 16.35 -24.13 40.54
CA ALA A 6 16.90 -25.46 40.29
C ALA A 6 17.99 -25.83 41.31
N LEU A 7 18.92 -24.89 41.55
CA LEU A 7 20.00 -25.07 42.52
C LEU A 7 19.46 -25.21 43.95
N ILE A 8 18.48 -24.39 44.34
CA ILE A 8 17.82 -24.49 45.66
C ILE A 8 17.12 -25.85 45.82
N ALA A 9 16.36 -26.30 44.81
CA ALA A 9 15.69 -27.60 44.84
C ALA A 9 16.70 -28.75 44.97
N PHE A 10 17.82 -28.66 44.24
CA PHE A 10 18.88 -29.66 44.29
C PHE A 10 19.60 -29.67 45.66
N VAL A 11 19.95 -28.51 46.21
CA VAL A 11 20.60 -28.41 47.53
C VAL A 11 19.68 -28.90 48.65
N LEU A 12 18.37 -28.56 48.60
CA LEU A 12 17.40 -29.04 49.57
C LEU A 12 17.17 -30.56 49.46
N GLY A 13 17.11 -31.09 48.24
CA GLY A 13 17.05 -32.54 48.02
C GLY A 13 18.30 -33.25 48.54
N TRP A 14 19.48 -32.69 48.29
CA TRP A 14 20.76 -33.22 48.76
C TRP A 14 20.82 -33.29 50.29
N LEU A 15 20.55 -32.16 50.96
CA LEU A 15 20.56 -32.09 52.42
C LEU A 15 19.47 -32.97 53.04
N GLY A 16 18.28 -32.99 52.44
CA GLY A 16 17.16 -33.79 52.90
C GLY A 16 17.41 -35.30 52.79
N TYR A 17 17.95 -35.78 51.66
CA TYR A 17 18.29 -37.20 51.50
C TYR A 17 19.50 -37.62 52.32
N THR A 18 20.44 -36.71 52.57
CA THR A 18 21.55 -36.98 53.50
C THR A 18 21.02 -37.25 54.91
N GLU A 19 20.05 -36.46 55.38
CA GLU A 19 19.38 -36.64 56.67
C GLU A 19 18.56 -37.93 56.70
N TYR A 20 17.64 -38.10 55.74
CA TYR A 20 16.73 -39.24 55.65
C TYR A 20 17.45 -40.60 55.52
N LEU A 21 18.48 -40.70 54.66
CA LEU A 21 19.19 -41.97 54.47
C LEU A 21 20.12 -42.31 55.63
N ASN A 22 20.65 -41.30 56.34
CA ASN A 22 21.42 -41.52 57.56
C ASN A 22 20.52 -41.99 58.71
N GLU A 23 19.33 -41.43 58.86
CA GLU A 23 18.33 -41.90 59.84
C GLU A 23 17.97 -43.37 59.58
N LEU A 24 17.66 -43.75 58.33
CA LEU A 24 17.39 -45.13 57.93
C LEU A 24 18.56 -46.09 58.21
N TYR A 25 19.80 -45.62 58.09
CA TYR A 25 20.98 -46.42 58.42
C TYR A 25 21.13 -46.61 59.94
N VAL A 26 20.91 -45.55 60.72
CA VAL A 26 20.97 -45.60 62.19
C VAL A 26 19.86 -46.48 62.76
N GLU A 27 18.68 -46.49 62.16
CA GLU A 27 17.55 -47.37 62.53
C GLU A 27 17.74 -48.83 62.06
N GLY A 28 18.83 -49.14 61.35
CA GLY A 28 19.15 -50.48 60.86
C GLY A 28 18.32 -50.94 59.65
N ALA A 29 17.56 -50.05 59.02
CA ALA A 29 16.77 -50.34 57.83
C ALA A 29 17.65 -50.54 56.57
N THR A 30 18.90 -50.05 56.58
CA THR A 30 19.88 -50.27 55.51
C THR A 30 21.18 -50.86 56.07
N LYS A 31 21.84 -51.73 55.29
CA LYS A 31 23.05 -52.46 55.74
C LYS A 31 24.35 -51.67 55.57
N HIS A 32 24.32 -50.56 54.85
CA HIS A 32 25.51 -49.77 54.50
C HIS A 32 25.21 -48.29 54.67
N PRO A 33 26.22 -47.48 55.10
CA PRO A 33 26.05 -46.04 55.21
C PRO A 33 25.77 -45.45 53.81
N PRO A 34 24.93 -44.41 53.72
CA PRO A 34 24.58 -43.81 52.44
C PRO A 34 25.82 -43.23 51.76
N ARG A 35 26.01 -43.56 50.50
CA ARG A 35 27.08 -42.98 49.68
C ARG A 35 26.60 -41.67 49.07
N ALA A 36 27.54 -40.79 48.74
CA ALA A 36 27.26 -39.56 48.00
C ALA A 36 26.52 -39.86 46.67
N THR A 37 26.78 -41.01 46.05
CA THR A 37 26.08 -41.47 44.84
C THR A 37 24.59 -41.76 45.09
N ASP A 38 24.24 -42.29 46.26
CA ASP A 38 22.86 -42.63 46.61
C ASP A 38 22.05 -41.35 46.87
N ILE A 39 22.67 -40.37 47.55
CA ILE A 39 22.08 -39.05 47.79
C ILE A 39 21.89 -38.30 46.47
N ALA A 40 22.90 -38.32 45.59
CA ALA A 40 22.82 -37.73 44.25
C ALA A 40 21.67 -38.36 43.44
N TYR A 41 21.63 -39.69 43.36
CA TYR A 41 20.63 -40.43 42.59
C TYR A 41 19.20 -40.10 43.06
N ASN A 42 18.94 -40.13 44.36
CA ASN A 42 17.62 -39.83 44.91
C ASN A 42 17.24 -38.35 44.75
N THR A 43 18.21 -37.43 44.85
CA THR A 43 17.99 -35.99 44.58
C THR A 43 17.59 -35.75 43.13
N PHE A 44 18.26 -36.39 42.17
CA PHE A 44 17.87 -36.33 40.75
C PHE A 44 16.50 -36.94 40.48
N LYS A 45 16.16 -38.01 41.19
CA LYS A 45 14.86 -38.69 41.07
C LYS A 45 13.67 -37.74 41.34
N LEU A 46 13.84 -36.75 42.22
CA LEU A 46 12.83 -35.72 42.50
C LEU A 46 12.50 -34.87 41.26
N PHE A 47 13.47 -34.58 40.39
CA PHE A 47 13.24 -33.82 39.15
C PHE A 47 12.43 -34.62 38.12
N LEU A 48 12.32 -35.93 38.29
CA LEU A 48 11.55 -36.87 37.48
C LEU A 48 10.26 -37.34 38.20
N MET A 49 9.78 -36.57 39.18
CA MET A 49 8.61 -36.88 40.01
C MET A 49 8.72 -38.18 40.83
N GLY A 50 9.90 -38.75 41.01
CA GLY A 50 10.09 -39.92 41.86
C GLY A 50 10.41 -39.52 43.30
N SER A 51 9.45 -39.71 44.20
CA SER A 51 9.58 -39.47 45.65
C SER A 51 9.31 -40.77 46.43
N PRO A 52 9.88 -40.96 47.64
CA PRO A 52 9.55 -42.10 48.50
C PRO A 52 8.06 -42.07 48.88
N ALA A 53 7.40 -43.22 48.89
CA ALA A 53 5.97 -43.34 49.23
C ALA A 53 5.69 -43.33 50.75
N THR A 54 6.57 -42.69 51.53
CA THR A 54 6.55 -42.70 53.00
C THR A 54 6.13 -41.33 53.55
N THR A 55 5.43 -41.34 54.69
CA THR A 55 5.03 -40.14 55.43
C THR A 55 6.10 -39.78 56.46
N GLY A 56 6.32 -38.49 56.72
CA GLY A 56 7.32 -38.02 57.70
C GLY A 56 8.71 -37.73 57.11
N LEU A 57 8.78 -37.32 55.84
CA LEU A 57 10.04 -36.92 55.21
C LEU A 57 10.56 -35.60 55.83
N PRO A 58 11.89 -35.40 55.88
CA PRO A 58 12.46 -34.10 56.24
C PRO A 58 11.85 -32.97 55.41
N VAL A 59 11.54 -31.83 56.03
CA VAL A 59 10.91 -30.66 55.37
C VAL A 59 11.67 -30.22 54.11
N LYS A 60 12.99 -30.42 54.09
CA LYS A 60 13.86 -30.15 52.95
C LYS A 60 13.48 -31.00 51.72
N ILE A 61 13.18 -32.28 51.89
CA ILE A 61 12.66 -33.17 50.83
C ILE A 61 11.24 -32.74 50.43
N GLU A 62 10.40 -32.32 51.38
CA GLU A 62 9.04 -31.87 51.07
C GLU A 62 8.97 -30.60 50.21
N ILE A 63 9.92 -29.69 50.39
CA ILE A 63 10.05 -28.51 49.52
C ILE A 63 10.64 -28.94 48.17
N ALA A 64 11.70 -29.76 48.18
CA ALA A 64 12.36 -30.21 46.96
C ALA A 64 11.45 -31.07 46.06
N ARG A 65 10.58 -31.92 46.62
CA ARG A 65 9.64 -32.78 45.85
C ARG A 65 8.59 -31.98 45.06
N ILE A 66 8.29 -30.76 45.47
CA ILE A 66 7.37 -29.86 44.76
C ILE A 66 8.15 -28.97 43.79
N LEU A 67 9.26 -28.39 44.26
CA LEU A 67 10.04 -27.43 43.49
C LEU A 67 10.76 -28.08 42.29
N ALA A 68 11.31 -29.29 42.45
CA ALA A 68 12.09 -29.97 41.42
C ALA A 68 11.24 -30.34 40.17
N PRO A 69 10.07 -30.99 40.28
CA PRO A 69 9.19 -31.22 39.13
C PRO A 69 8.69 -29.93 38.47
N LEU A 70 8.40 -28.89 39.25
CA LEU A 70 7.96 -27.60 38.69
C LEU A 70 9.05 -26.96 37.84
N VAL A 71 10.29 -26.97 38.31
CA VAL A 71 11.44 -26.45 37.56
C VAL A 71 11.71 -27.29 36.30
N SER A 72 11.70 -28.63 36.41
CA SER A 72 11.82 -29.52 35.24
C SER A 72 10.72 -29.28 34.21
N GLY A 73 9.46 -29.22 34.66
CA GLY A 73 8.30 -29.01 33.81
C GLY A 73 8.35 -27.66 33.11
N TRP A 74 8.71 -26.60 33.83
CA TRP A 74 8.88 -25.27 33.24
C TRP A 74 10.05 -25.20 32.25
N ALA A 75 11.18 -25.84 32.56
CA ALA A 75 12.32 -25.91 31.65
C ALA A 75 11.97 -26.69 30.37
N ALA A 76 11.26 -27.81 30.49
CA ALA A 76 10.77 -28.58 29.35
C ALA A 76 9.78 -27.75 28.51
N LEU A 77 8.79 -27.09 29.13
CA LEU A 77 7.85 -26.19 28.45
C LEU A 77 8.57 -25.02 27.75
N SER A 78 9.57 -24.43 28.40
CA SER A 78 10.36 -23.33 27.83
C SER A 78 11.20 -23.79 26.65
N GLY A 79 11.85 -24.95 26.75
CA GLY A 79 12.61 -25.56 25.65
C GLY A 79 11.70 -25.92 24.46
N LEU A 80 10.51 -26.46 24.76
CA LEU A 80 9.50 -26.75 23.75
C LEU A 80 9.00 -25.45 23.09
N ALA A 81 8.72 -24.40 23.87
CA ALA A 81 8.30 -23.11 23.35
C ALA A 81 9.37 -22.46 22.45
N LEU A 82 10.66 -22.64 22.72
CA LEU A 82 11.76 -22.19 21.85
C LEU A 82 11.80 -22.96 20.53
N LEU A 83 11.63 -24.29 20.56
CA LEU A 83 11.56 -25.14 19.37
C LEU A 83 10.31 -24.87 18.51
N PHE A 84 9.22 -24.40 19.13
CA PHE A 84 7.95 -24.10 18.46
C PHE A 84 7.70 -22.61 18.22
N HIS A 85 8.64 -21.72 18.56
CA HIS A 85 8.45 -20.28 18.39
C HIS A 85 8.16 -19.90 16.93
N ASP A 86 8.85 -20.56 15.99
CA ASP A 86 8.62 -20.39 14.54
C ASP A 86 7.24 -20.88 14.09
N ARG A 87 6.70 -21.93 14.72
CA ARG A 87 5.37 -22.46 14.39
C ARG A 87 4.24 -21.70 15.08
N PHE A 88 4.50 -20.99 16.18
CA PHE A 88 3.46 -20.31 16.95
C PHE A 88 2.74 -19.22 16.13
N GLN A 89 3.45 -18.53 15.24
CA GLN A 89 2.84 -17.56 14.34
C GLN A 89 1.94 -18.23 13.27
N GLN A 90 2.32 -19.40 12.77
CA GLN A 90 1.51 -20.18 11.82
C GLN A 90 0.22 -20.72 12.46
N ILE A 91 0.25 -21.05 13.76
CA ILE A 91 -0.93 -21.48 14.51
C ILE A 91 -2.00 -20.38 14.61
N ARG A 92 -1.62 -19.09 14.48
CA ARG A 92 -2.56 -17.97 14.54
C ARG A 92 -3.33 -17.75 13.23
N ILE A 93 -2.74 -18.08 12.08
CA ILE A 93 -3.34 -17.83 10.76
C ILE A 93 -4.74 -18.47 10.59
N PRO A 94 -5.00 -19.70 11.08
CA PRO A 94 -6.35 -20.28 11.10
C PRO A 94 -7.43 -19.43 11.79
N LEU A 95 -7.05 -18.67 12.82
CA LEU A 95 -7.95 -17.84 13.64
C LEU A 95 -8.12 -16.42 13.10
N MET A 96 -7.22 -15.98 12.20
CA MET A 96 -7.27 -14.64 11.61
C MET A 96 -8.38 -14.53 10.55
N ARG A 97 -9.03 -13.36 10.51
CA ARG A 97 -10.09 -12.99 9.57
C ARG A 97 -9.96 -11.51 9.24
N GLY A 98 -10.27 -11.15 8.00
CA GLY A 98 -10.18 -9.76 7.53
C GLY A 98 -8.76 -9.22 7.50
N HIS A 99 -7.74 -10.08 7.56
CA HIS A 99 -6.33 -9.70 7.49
C HIS A 99 -5.90 -9.44 6.04
N VAL A 100 -4.76 -8.75 5.86
CA VAL A 100 -4.13 -8.54 4.55
C VAL A 100 -3.05 -9.59 4.33
N VAL A 101 -3.05 -10.23 3.16
CA VAL A 101 -1.99 -11.14 2.74
C VAL A 101 -1.04 -10.39 1.81
N ILE A 102 0.23 -10.23 2.18
CA ILE A 102 1.25 -9.60 1.35
C ILE A 102 2.13 -10.70 0.75
N CYS A 103 2.21 -10.78 -0.58
CA CYS A 103 3.06 -11.71 -1.30
C CYS A 103 4.32 -11.00 -1.79
N GLY A 104 5.48 -11.46 -1.30
CA GLY A 104 6.80 -10.89 -1.53
C GLY A 104 7.26 -10.02 -0.36
N LEU A 105 8.30 -10.46 0.35
CA LEU A 105 8.94 -9.72 1.44
C LEU A 105 10.23 -9.06 0.91
N GLY A 106 10.07 -8.22 -0.10
CA GLY A 106 11.10 -7.26 -0.50
C GLY A 106 10.93 -5.92 0.21
N TYR A 107 11.65 -4.90 -0.27
CA TYR A 107 11.57 -3.54 0.27
C TYR A 107 10.14 -2.98 0.27
N VAL A 108 9.44 -3.09 -0.88
CA VAL A 108 8.04 -2.67 -1.03
C VAL A 108 7.12 -3.44 -0.08
N GLY A 109 7.27 -4.76 -0.02
CA GLY A 109 6.44 -5.62 0.85
C GLY A 109 6.63 -5.33 2.33
N SER A 110 7.86 -5.05 2.78
CA SER A 110 8.12 -4.66 4.16
C SER A 110 7.51 -3.31 4.52
N LEU A 111 7.58 -2.31 3.61
CA LEU A 111 6.98 -0.99 3.84
C LEU A 111 5.46 -1.08 3.96
N PHE A 112 4.79 -1.78 3.03
CA PHE A 112 3.35 -2.02 3.15
C PHE A 112 3.00 -2.77 4.44
N GLY A 113 3.78 -3.80 4.79
CA GLY A 113 3.57 -4.56 6.03
C GLY A 113 3.69 -3.70 7.28
N GLU A 114 4.62 -2.75 7.29
CA GLU A 114 4.81 -1.80 8.37
C GLU A 114 3.65 -0.80 8.46
N HIS A 115 3.34 -0.09 7.37
CA HIS A 115 2.30 0.94 7.35
C HIS A 115 0.90 0.36 7.62
N LEU A 116 0.57 -0.79 7.05
CA LEU A 116 -0.71 -1.47 7.32
C LEU A 116 -0.85 -1.82 8.81
N ARG A 117 0.23 -2.29 9.43
CA ARG A 117 0.24 -2.62 10.86
C ARG A 117 0.13 -1.36 11.73
N GLN A 118 0.82 -0.28 11.38
CA GLN A 118 0.70 1.01 12.07
C GLN A 118 -0.73 1.56 11.98
N ALA A 119 -1.41 1.34 10.86
CA ALA A 119 -2.84 1.62 10.68
C ALA A 119 -3.77 0.61 11.37
N GLY A 120 -3.25 -0.38 12.12
CA GLY A 120 -4.02 -1.33 12.91
C GLY A 120 -4.52 -2.57 12.15
N HIS A 121 -4.11 -2.76 10.90
CA HIS A 121 -4.47 -3.96 10.14
C HIS A 121 -3.65 -5.18 10.56
N GLN A 122 -4.30 -6.34 10.56
CA GLN A 122 -3.62 -7.62 10.70
C GLN A 122 -2.97 -8.00 9.37
N VAL A 123 -1.70 -8.39 9.38
CA VAL A 123 -0.92 -8.71 8.18
C VAL A 123 -0.34 -10.13 8.28
N VAL A 124 -0.44 -10.88 7.19
CA VAL A 124 0.26 -12.15 6.96
C VAL A 124 1.14 -11.97 5.73
N VAL A 125 2.42 -12.32 5.83
CA VAL A 125 3.37 -12.18 4.73
C VAL A 125 3.69 -13.54 4.14
N VAL A 126 3.79 -13.64 2.82
CA VAL A 126 4.28 -14.81 2.09
C VAL A 126 5.65 -14.47 1.49
N GLU A 127 6.66 -15.26 1.82
CA GLU A 127 8.02 -15.11 1.30
C GLU A 127 8.52 -16.46 0.79
N SER A 128 9.13 -16.46 -0.38
CA SER A 128 9.72 -17.65 -1.01
C SER A 128 11.06 -18.07 -0.39
N ASP A 129 11.89 -17.09 -0.01
CA ASP A 129 13.22 -17.30 0.54
C ASP A 129 13.20 -17.34 2.08
N SER A 130 13.45 -18.51 2.65
CA SER A 130 13.55 -18.71 4.09
C SER A 130 14.75 -18.01 4.74
N ALA A 131 15.78 -17.67 3.95
CA ALA A 131 16.99 -17.00 4.41
C ALA A 131 16.88 -15.47 4.37
N ASN A 132 15.76 -14.92 3.88
CA ASN A 132 15.56 -13.48 3.79
C ASN A 132 15.63 -12.82 5.19
N PRO A 133 16.54 -11.85 5.42
CA PRO A 133 16.72 -11.23 6.73
C PRO A 133 15.48 -10.45 7.21
N LEU A 134 14.61 -10.00 6.30
CA LEU A 134 13.37 -9.29 6.63
C LEU A 134 12.33 -10.19 7.32
N VAL A 135 12.49 -11.52 7.26
CA VAL A 135 11.63 -12.46 8.02
C VAL A 135 11.75 -12.19 9.52
N GLU A 136 12.95 -11.89 10.00
CA GLU A 136 13.18 -11.57 11.42
C GLU A 136 12.55 -10.23 11.82
N VAL A 137 12.49 -9.27 10.89
CA VAL A 137 11.79 -7.99 11.10
C VAL A 137 10.29 -8.25 11.26
N CYS A 138 9.69 -9.07 10.40
CA CYS A 138 8.28 -9.46 10.52
C CYS A 138 7.98 -10.21 11.83
N ARG A 139 8.92 -11.06 12.29
CA ARG A 139 8.82 -11.74 13.59
C ARG A 139 8.75 -10.76 14.76
N LYS A 140 9.64 -9.74 14.78
CA LYS A 140 9.60 -8.67 15.78
C LYS A 140 8.25 -7.92 15.77
N TRP A 141 7.67 -7.77 14.58
CA TRP A 141 6.37 -7.14 14.40
C TRP A 141 5.17 -8.02 14.77
N ARG A 142 5.40 -9.29 15.14
CA ARG A 142 4.39 -10.33 15.42
C ARG A 142 3.44 -10.58 14.25
N SER A 143 3.91 -10.32 13.03
CA SER A 143 3.22 -10.63 11.78
C SER A 143 3.62 -12.04 11.33
N PRO A 144 2.67 -12.97 11.12
CA PRO A 144 3.00 -14.31 10.63
C PRO A 144 3.61 -14.27 9.23
N VAL A 145 4.66 -15.08 9.04
CA VAL A 145 5.30 -15.27 7.74
C VAL A 145 5.10 -16.72 7.30
N VAL A 146 4.58 -16.91 6.09
CA VAL A 146 4.46 -18.21 5.42
C VAL A 146 5.60 -18.32 4.42
N ILE A 147 6.47 -19.30 4.64
CA ILE A 147 7.56 -19.60 3.73
C ILE A 147 7.04 -20.50 2.60
N GLY A 148 7.08 -20.02 1.37
CA GLY A 148 6.64 -20.74 0.18
C GLY A 148 6.42 -19.83 -1.02
N ASP A 149 6.28 -20.44 -2.19
CA ASP A 149 5.97 -19.73 -3.43
C ASP A 149 4.49 -19.29 -3.45
N ALA A 150 4.24 -17.99 -3.54
CA ALA A 150 2.91 -17.40 -3.56
C ALA A 150 2.10 -17.74 -4.83
N ARG A 151 2.74 -18.26 -5.88
CA ARG A 151 2.06 -18.78 -7.08
C ARG A 151 1.36 -20.12 -6.82
N LEU A 152 1.68 -20.80 -5.73
CA LEU A 152 1.05 -22.06 -5.37
C LEU A 152 -0.19 -21.83 -4.52
N GLU A 153 -1.30 -22.44 -4.92
CA GLU A 153 -2.57 -22.41 -4.17
C GLU A 153 -2.39 -22.88 -2.71
N SER A 154 -1.57 -23.91 -2.47
CA SER A 154 -1.29 -24.42 -1.12
C SER A 154 -0.68 -23.36 -0.21
N THR A 155 0.24 -22.55 -0.73
CA THR A 155 0.89 -21.46 0.02
C THR A 155 -0.12 -20.37 0.38
N LEU A 156 -0.93 -19.92 -0.58
CA LEU A 156 -1.97 -18.90 -0.32
C LEU A 156 -3.03 -19.40 0.66
N ARG A 157 -3.42 -20.68 0.57
CA ARG A 157 -4.30 -21.32 1.58
C ARG A 157 -3.64 -21.36 2.95
N GLY A 158 -2.34 -21.68 3.02
CA GLY A 158 -1.54 -21.63 4.24
C GLY A 158 -1.49 -20.23 4.87
N ALA A 159 -1.51 -19.17 4.04
CA ALA A 159 -1.62 -17.76 4.48
C ALA A 159 -3.05 -17.33 4.87
N GLY A 160 -4.03 -18.23 4.77
CA GLY A 160 -5.41 -17.97 5.15
C GLY A 160 -6.17 -17.08 4.16
N ILE A 161 -5.79 -17.08 2.88
CA ILE A 161 -6.35 -16.21 1.83
C ILE A 161 -7.89 -16.23 1.76
N GLN A 162 -8.51 -17.38 2.03
CA GLN A 162 -9.97 -17.55 1.99
C GLN A 162 -10.72 -16.71 3.04
N ARG A 163 -10.03 -16.26 4.10
CA ARG A 163 -10.55 -15.41 5.17
C ARG A 163 -9.94 -14.01 5.18
N ALA A 164 -8.94 -13.77 4.32
CA ALA A 164 -8.27 -12.48 4.19
C ALA A 164 -9.23 -11.44 3.61
N ALA A 165 -9.06 -10.18 4.00
CA ALA A 165 -9.76 -9.05 3.40
C ALA A 165 -9.21 -8.71 2.02
N GLN A 166 -7.87 -8.70 1.94
CA GLN A 166 -7.10 -8.23 0.80
C GLN A 166 -5.88 -9.11 0.56
N LEU A 167 -5.45 -9.18 -0.70
CA LEU A 167 -4.16 -9.70 -1.13
C LEU A 167 -3.39 -8.61 -1.86
N LEU A 168 -2.10 -8.49 -1.55
CA LEU A 168 -1.19 -7.56 -2.17
C LEU A 168 -0.02 -8.34 -2.78
N ALA A 169 0.13 -8.32 -4.10
CA ALA A 169 1.25 -8.95 -4.81
C ALA A 169 2.31 -7.91 -5.19
N VAL A 170 3.46 -7.95 -4.51
CA VAL A 170 4.56 -6.97 -4.62
C VAL A 170 5.92 -7.64 -4.80
N CYS A 171 5.93 -8.80 -5.45
CA CYS A 171 7.14 -9.49 -5.87
C CYS A 171 7.91 -8.69 -6.94
N PRO A 172 9.21 -9.01 -7.17
CA PRO A 172 10.08 -8.23 -8.06
C PRO A 172 9.69 -8.17 -9.54
N THR A 173 8.86 -9.10 -10.03
CA THR A 173 8.49 -9.18 -11.45
C THR A 173 6.99 -9.13 -11.67
N ASP A 174 6.58 -8.41 -12.72
CA ASP A 174 5.17 -8.24 -13.11
C ASP A 174 4.49 -9.58 -13.42
N ALA A 175 5.24 -10.52 -14.03
CA ALA A 175 4.74 -11.85 -14.34
C ALA A 175 4.37 -12.65 -13.07
N VAL A 176 5.20 -12.57 -12.02
CA VAL A 176 4.90 -13.25 -10.74
C VAL A 176 3.69 -12.60 -10.06
N ASN A 177 3.59 -11.26 -10.07
CA ASN A 177 2.47 -10.56 -9.44
C ASN A 177 1.14 -10.86 -10.14
N THR A 178 1.12 -10.89 -11.48
CA THR A 178 -0.10 -11.25 -12.24
C THR A 178 -0.49 -12.71 -12.02
N GLU A 179 0.47 -13.64 -11.97
CA GLU A 179 0.21 -15.05 -11.69
C GLU A 179 -0.38 -15.28 -10.28
N ILE A 180 0.19 -14.63 -9.26
CA ILE A 180 -0.33 -14.71 -7.87
C ILE A 180 -1.80 -14.31 -7.83
N VAL A 181 -2.16 -13.17 -8.45
CA VAL A 181 -3.56 -12.72 -8.42
C VAL A 181 -4.47 -13.61 -9.26
N ALA A 182 -3.99 -14.13 -10.39
CA ALA A 182 -4.74 -15.09 -11.19
C ALA A 182 -5.06 -16.38 -10.39
N VAL A 183 -4.11 -16.87 -9.59
CA VAL A 183 -4.32 -18.00 -8.68
C VAL A 183 -5.30 -17.63 -7.58
N ALA A 184 -5.13 -16.47 -6.93
CA ALA A 184 -6.01 -16.00 -5.87
C ALA A 184 -7.48 -15.87 -6.32
N ARG A 185 -7.73 -15.38 -7.54
CA ARG A 185 -9.09 -15.24 -8.12
C ARG A 185 -9.81 -16.57 -8.32
N ARG A 186 -9.08 -17.66 -8.56
CA ARG A 186 -9.67 -19.00 -8.76
C ARG A 186 -10.06 -19.67 -7.44
N LEU A 187 -9.60 -19.15 -6.30
CA LEU A 187 -9.86 -19.76 -5.01
C LEU A 187 -11.25 -19.39 -4.51
N PRO A 188 -12.08 -20.38 -4.12
CA PRO A 188 -13.38 -20.10 -3.53
C PRO A 188 -13.20 -19.36 -2.19
N THR A 189 -13.73 -18.15 -2.12
CA THR A 189 -13.77 -17.36 -0.89
C THR A 189 -14.99 -17.78 -0.08
N GLY A 190 -14.80 -18.30 1.13
CA GLY A 190 -15.89 -18.64 2.05
C GLY A 190 -16.49 -17.42 2.78
N ARG A 191 -16.43 -16.22 2.16
CA ARG A 191 -16.71 -14.93 2.81
C ARG A 191 -18.19 -14.59 2.71
N ARG A 192 -18.77 -14.14 3.83
CA ARG A 192 -20.07 -13.44 3.86
C ARG A 192 -19.94 -11.94 3.54
N SER A 193 -18.71 -11.41 3.60
CA SER A 193 -18.39 -9.96 3.57
C SER A 193 -17.86 -9.45 2.23
N GLY A 194 -18.27 -10.08 1.11
CA GLY A 194 -17.85 -9.69 -0.24
C GLY A 194 -16.60 -10.41 -0.77
N PRO A 195 -16.23 -10.14 -2.05
CA PRO A 195 -15.12 -10.80 -2.74
C PRO A 195 -13.75 -10.39 -2.19
N LEU A 196 -12.75 -11.24 -2.39
CA LEU A 196 -11.35 -10.94 -2.04
C LEU A 196 -10.79 -9.85 -2.95
N ARG A 197 -10.41 -8.71 -2.36
CA ARG A 197 -9.71 -7.65 -3.10
C ARG A 197 -8.24 -7.99 -3.28
N CYS A 198 -7.75 -7.92 -4.50
CA CYS A 198 -6.40 -8.25 -4.90
C CYS A 198 -5.79 -7.01 -5.56
N LEU A 199 -4.63 -6.59 -5.09
CA LEU A 199 -3.88 -5.48 -5.66
C LEU A 199 -2.51 -6.00 -6.08
N ALA A 200 -2.13 -5.82 -7.35
CA ALA A 200 -0.84 -6.25 -7.88
C ALA A 200 0.00 -5.08 -8.38
N ARG A 201 1.28 -5.09 -8.00
CA ARG A 201 2.28 -4.15 -8.55
C ARG A 201 2.65 -4.56 -9.97
N ILE A 202 2.56 -3.61 -10.89
CA ILE A 202 3.02 -3.73 -12.28
C ILE A 202 3.96 -2.57 -12.59
N GLY A 203 5.23 -2.87 -12.83
CA GLY A 203 6.26 -1.89 -13.18
C GLY A 203 6.15 -1.39 -14.62
N SER A 204 5.69 -2.22 -15.56
CA SER A 204 5.47 -1.81 -16.95
C SER A 204 4.24 -0.88 -17.07
N PRO A 205 4.41 0.38 -17.51
CA PRO A 205 3.29 1.33 -17.68
C PRO A 205 2.19 0.80 -18.61
N GLU A 206 2.58 0.25 -19.76
CA GLU A 206 1.64 -0.23 -20.78
C GLU A 206 0.88 -1.46 -20.32
N LEU A 207 1.57 -2.40 -19.66
CA LEU A 207 0.93 -3.58 -19.09
C LEU A 207 -0.05 -3.19 -17.98
N CYS A 208 0.34 -2.27 -17.10
CA CYS A 208 -0.50 -1.78 -16.01
C CYS A 208 -1.79 -1.16 -16.56
N ARG A 209 -1.65 -0.27 -17.56
CA ARG A 209 -2.79 0.39 -18.21
C ARG A 209 -3.73 -0.61 -18.90
N LEU A 210 -3.18 -1.55 -19.67
CA LEU A 210 -3.97 -2.57 -20.37
C LEU A 210 -4.77 -3.42 -19.38
N LEU A 211 -4.13 -3.90 -18.31
CA LEU A 211 -4.79 -4.71 -17.28
C LEU A 211 -5.89 -3.92 -16.54
N ARG A 212 -5.66 -2.64 -16.21
CA ARG A 212 -6.70 -1.76 -15.64
C ARG A 212 -7.90 -1.61 -16.57
N VAL A 213 -7.67 -1.38 -17.88
CA VAL A 213 -8.74 -1.27 -18.88
C VAL A 213 -9.52 -2.59 -19.00
N GLN A 214 -8.82 -3.72 -19.02
CA GLN A 214 -9.44 -5.03 -19.11
C GLN A 214 -10.33 -5.31 -17.89
N GLU A 215 -9.85 -5.03 -16.68
CA GLU A 215 -10.61 -5.23 -15.45
C GLU A 215 -11.76 -4.23 -15.32
N ALA A 216 -11.57 -2.97 -15.72
CA ALA A 216 -12.63 -1.96 -15.73
C ALA A 216 -13.79 -2.34 -16.68
N ASN A 217 -13.48 -2.97 -17.81
CA ASN A 217 -14.48 -3.40 -18.80
C ASN A 217 -14.99 -4.85 -18.60
N ALA A 218 -14.57 -5.56 -17.55
CA ALA A 218 -15.02 -6.93 -17.31
C ALA A 218 -16.54 -7.01 -17.13
N LEU A 219 -17.16 -8.04 -17.72
CA LEU A 219 -18.62 -8.19 -17.84
C LEU A 219 -19.33 -8.58 -16.54
N ASP A 220 -18.59 -9.09 -15.55
CA ASP A 220 -19.15 -9.43 -14.24
C ASP A 220 -19.51 -8.13 -13.53
N GLY A 221 -20.81 -7.82 -13.41
CA GLY A 221 -21.36 -6.56 -12.89
C GLY A 221 -21.03 -6.20 -11.43
N ALA A 222 -20.01 -6.80 -10.83
CA ALA A 222 -19.43 -6.40 -9.55
C ALA A 222 -18.15 -5.57 -9.78
N PRO A 223 -17.82 -4.60 -8.89
CA PRO A 223 -16.52 -3.95 -8.93
C PRO A 223 -15.42 -5.01 -8.91
N SER A 224 -14.48 -4.96 -9.87
CA SER A 224 -13.45 -5.99 -9.98
C SER A 224 -12.73 -6.10 -8.64
N SER A 225 -12.68 -7.32 -8.12
CA SER A 225 -11.91 -7.61 -6.93
C SER A 225 -10.42 -7.65 -7.24
N LEU A 226 -9.99 -7.32 -8.46
CA LEU A 226 -8.62 -7.24 -8.90
C LEU A 226 -8.30 -5.83 -9.42
N ASP A 227 -7.18 -5.30 -8.96
CA ASP A 227 -6.67 -4.01 -9.36
C ASP A 227 -5.14 -4.03 -9.48
N PHE A 228 -4.60 -3.07 -10.23
CA PHE A 228 -3.20 -2.98 -10.57
C PHE A 228 -2.67 -1.57 -10.32
N PHE A 229 -1.46 -1.49 -9.78
CA PHE A 229 -0.81 -0.22 -9.53
C PHE A 229 0.63 -0.20 -10.01
N ASN A 230 1.06 0.98 -10.46
CA ASN A 230 2.44 1.27 -10.79
C ASN A 230 2.98 2.26 -9.75
N ILE A 231 4.10 1.91 -9.12
CA ILE A 231 4.66 2.72 -8.04
C ILE A 231 5.25 4.02 -8.59
N ASP A 232 5.91 3.96 -9.75
CA ASP A 232 6.56 5.12 -10.36
C ASP A 232 5.53 6.15 -10.84
N GLU A 233 4.40 5.66 -11.38
CA GLU A 233 3.23 6.49 -11.74
C GLU A 233 2.71 7.27 -10.52
N ILE A 234 2.38 6.55 -9.45
CA ILE A 234 1.82 7.15 -8.23
C ILE A 234 2.85 8.07 -7.56
N SER A 235 4.12 7.67 -7.54
CA SER A 235 5.21 8.47 -6.97
C SER A 235 5.42 9.78 -7.73
N ALA A 236 5.40 9.77 -9.07
CA ALA A 236 5.51 10.99 -9.88
C ALA A 236 4.37 11.97 -9.59
N GLN A 237 3.15 11.44 -9.48
CA GLN A 237 1.96 12.23 -9.19
C GLN A 237 2.03 12.86 -7.79
N LEU A 238 2.35 12.06 -6.77
CA LEU A 238 2.52 12.55 -5.40
C LEU A 238 3.66 13.57 -5.29
N CYS A 239 4.74 13.37 -6.05
CA CYS A 239 5.86 14.31 -6.12
C CYS A 239 5.42 15.66 -6.70
N LEU A 240 4.65 15.68 -7.80
CA LEU A 240 4.15 16.91 -8.42
C LEU A 240 3.03 17.59 -7.60
N ASP A 241 2.24 16.81 -6.85
CA ASP A 241 1.26 17.34 -5.89
C ASP A 241 1.95 18.05 -4.72
N GLU A 242 3.07 17.51 -4.20
CA GLU A 242 3.84 18.11 -3.09
C GLU A 242 4.76 19.25 -3.57
N PHE A 243 5.35 19.10 -4.76
CA PHE A 243 6.28 20.02 -5.38
C PHE A 243 5.77 20.44 -6.77
N SER A 244 4.80 21.35 -6.79
CA SER A 244 4.14 21.75 -8.04
C SER A 244 5.04 22.55 -8.99
N ILE A 245 4.74 22.45 -10.29
CA ILE A 245 5.44 23.19 -11.33
C ILE A 245 5.30 24.69 -11.09
N ARG A 246 6.43 25.40 -11.10
CA ARG A 246 6.47 26.85 -10.99
C ARG A 246 6.64 27.47 -12.36
N ALA A 247 6.00 28.61 -12.58
CA ALA A 247 6.17 29.42 -13.77
C ALA A 247 6.79 30.77 -13.38
N GLU A 248 7.83 31.19 -14.09
CA GLU A 248 8.40 32.53 -13.96
C GLU A 248 7.84 33.40 -15.08
N ASN A 249 7.18 34.52 -14.72
CA ASN A 249 6.46 35.37 -15.67
C ASN A 249 5.46 34.59 -16.57
N GLY A 250 4.80 33.56 -16.00
CA GLY A 250 3.86 32.70 -16.72
C GLY A 250 4.51 31.64 -17.62
N ARG A 251 5.85 31.55 -17.67
CA ARG A 251 6.56 30.56 -18.49
C ARG A 251 7.19 29.49 -17.58
N PRO A 252 6.76 28.22 -17.67
CA PRO A 252 7.33 27.14 -16.87
C PRO A 252 8.51 26.47 -17.58
N HIS A 253 9.52 26.10 -16.81
CA HIS A 253 10.62 25.27 -17.30
C HIS A 253 11.11 24.31 -16.21
N VAL A 254 10.90 23.02 -16.43
CA VAL A 254 11.35 21.98 -15.51
C VAL A 254 12.58 21.26 -16.06
N LEU A 255 13.49 20.89 -15.18
CA LEU A 255 14.56 19.95 -15.49
C LEU A 255 14.21 18.58 -14.91
N VAL A 256 14.37 17.52 -15.70
CA VAL A 256 14.24 16.14 -15.23
C VAL A 256 15.57 15.43 -15.48
N SER A 257 16.23 15.03 -14.39
CA SER A 257 17.45 14.22 -14.45
C SER A 257 17.07 12.75 -14.56
N ARG A 258 17.54 12.14 -15.65
CA ARG A 258 17.29 10.77 -16.10
C ARG A 258 15.83 10.50 -16.48
N LEU A 259 15.60 9.96 -17.67
CA LEU A 259 14.31 9.42 -18.11
C LEU A 259 14.21 7.93 -17.79
N ASP A 260 14.33 7.59 -16.51
CA ASP A 260 13.97 6.27 -16.00
C ASP A 260 12.44 6.15 -15.83
N ALA A 261 11.96 5.08 -15.18
CA ALA A 261 10.52 4.86 -15.00
C ALA A 261 9.82 6.06 -14.34
N LEU A 262 10.39 6.56 -13.25
CA LEU A 262 9.87 7.71 -12.52
C LEU A 262 10.02 9.02 -13.32
N GLY A 263 11.18 9.27 -13.92
CA GLY A 263 11.43 10.47 -14.73
C GLY A 263 10.48 10.60 -15.93
N MET A 264 10.18 9.48 -16.61
CA MET A 264 9.18 9.46 -17.68
C MET A 264 7.78 9.85 -17.17
N TRP A 265 7.37 9.30 -16.02
CA TRP A 265 6.08 9.64 -15.40
C TRP A 265 6.03 11.08 -14.92
N LEU A 266 7.13 11.63 -14.40
CA LEU A 266 7.24 13.03 -14.01
C LEU A 266 7.03 13.95 -15.23
N VAL A 267 7.71 13.70 -16.35
CA VAL A 267 7.51 14.49 -17.58
C VAL A 267 6.06 14.41 -18.06
N LYS A 268 5.49 13.20 -18.09
CA LYS A 268 4.12 12.99 -18.57
C LYS A 268 3.09 13.71 -17.70
N HIS A 269 3.14 13.52 -16.38
CA HIS A 269 2.19 14.15 -15.46
C HIS A 269 2.42 15.65 -15.34
N ALA A 270 3.66 16.11 -15.47
CA ALA A 270 3.95 17.54 -15.52
C ALA A 270 3.32 18.19 -16.75
N ALA A 271 3.45 17.56 -17.92
CA ALA A 271 2.80 18.01 -19.15
C ALA A 271 1.27 18.05 -19.01
N TRP A 272 0.69 16.99 -18.44
CA TRP A 272 -0.76 16.93 -18.25
C TRP A 272 -1.27 18.01 -17.28
N SER A 273 -0.64 18.16 -16.11
CA SER A 273 -0.97 19.21 -15.13
C SER A 273 -0.83 20.61 -15.76
N TRP A 274 0.22 20.85 -16.54
CA TRP A 274 0.37 22.13 -17.22
C TRP A 274 -0.71 22.36 -18.27
N PHE A 275 -1.05 21.34 -19.07
CA PHE A 275 -2.10 21.44 -20.09
C PHE A 275 -3.47 21.75 -19.49
N THR A 276 -3.79 21.18 -18.33
CA THR A 276 -5.06 21.43 -17.64
C THR A 276 -5.11 22.80 -16.96
N ASP A 277 -3.98 23.28 -16.43
CA ASP A 277 -3.94 24.50 -15.62
C ASP A 277 -3.64 25.77 -16.44
N ARG A 278 -3.07 25.63 -17.64
CA ARG A 278 -2.69 26.78 -18.47
C ARG A 278 -3.92 27.53 -18.98
N THR A 279 -3.82 28.85 -19.00
CA THR A 279 -4.85 29.75 -19.54
C THR A 279 -4.65 30.09 -21.01
N ASP A 280 -3.48 29.78 -21.57
CA ASP A 280 -3.09 30.05 -22.94
C ASP A 280 -2.29 28.88 -23.54
N ASP A 281 -1.85 29.03 -24.80
CA ASP A 281 -1.08 28.01 -25.50
C ASP A 281 0.42 27.97 -25.12
N THR A 282 0.82 28.58 -23.99
CA THR A 282 2.22 28.53 -23.55
C THR A 282 2.65 27.08 -23.33
N PRO A 283 3.78 26.65 -23.91
CA PRO A 283 4.26 25.29 -23.76
C PRO A 283 5.03 25.10 -22.44
N LEU A 284 5.03 23.87 -21.93
CA LEU A 284 5.93 23.47 -20.85
C LEU A 284 7.33 23.20 -21.40
N TRP A 285 8.34 23.96 -20.96
CA TRP A 285 9.72 23.64 -21.28
C TRP A 285 10.22 22.51 -20.37
N VAL A 286 10.85 21.51 -20.97
CA VAL A 286 11.40 20.34 -20.27
C VAL A 286 12.84 20.11 -20.71
N THR A 287 13.78 20.39 -19.80
CA THR A 287 15.18 19.98 -19.98
C THR A 287 15.37 18.57 -19.46
N VAL A 288 15.77 17.65 -20.33
CA VAL A 288 16.11 16.27 -19.99
C VAL A 288 17.62 16.13 -19.89
N VAL A 289 18.11 15.77 -18.70
CA VAL A 289 19.53 15.45 -18.46
C VAL A 289 19.70 13.95 -18.34
N ASP A 290 20.17 13.30 -19.40
CA ASP A 290 20.37 11.85 -19.44
C ASP A 290 21.45 11.49 -20.47
N ASP A 291 22.34 10.55 -20.14
CA ASP A 291 23.39 10.11 -21.07
C ASP A 291 22.83 9.47 -22.35
N ARG A 292 21.58 9.01 -22.31
CA ARG A 292 20.80 8.49 -23.45
C ARG A 292 19.54 9.32 -23.69
N ALA A 293 19.62 10.64 -23.48
CA ALA A 293 18.47 11.55 -23.59
C ALA A 293 17.74 11.42 -24.94
N GLU A 294 18.46 11.39 -26.06
CA GLU A 294 17.87 11.31 -27.39
C GLU A 294 17.02 10.04 -27.58
N GLU A 295 17.58 8.87 -27.25
CA GLU A 295 16.89 7.58 -27.35
C GLU A 295 15.69 7.49 -26.40
N ARG A 296 15.88 7.88 -25.13
CA ARG A 296 14.83 7.76 -24.10
C ARG A 296 13.68 8.74 -24.35
N LEU A 297 13.99 9.96 -24.77
CA LEU A 297 12.99 10.94 -25.13
C LEU A 297 12.26 10.53 -26.42
N GLY A 298 12.99 10.03 -27.43
CA GLY A 298 12.37 9.47 -28.64
C GLY A 298 11.36 8.36 -28.29
N GLY A 299 11.75 7.40 -27.46
CA GLY A 299 10.84 6.34 -27.01
C GLY A 299 9.66 6.85 -26.16
N LEU A 300 9.82 7.95 -25.41
CA LEU A 300 8.73 8.59 -24.68
C LEU A 300 7.72 9.25 -25.64
N LEU A 301 8.21 9.98 -26.64
CA LEU A 301 7.39 10.66 -27.65
C LEU A 301 6.70 9.67 -28.58
N ASP A 302 7.35 8.57 -28.95
CA ASP A 302 6.72 7.48 -29.72
C ASP A 302 5.51 6.88 -28.98
N ARG A 303 5.61 6.75 -27.65
CA ARG A 303 4.51 6.25 -26.80
C ARG A 303 3.45 7.30 -26.49
N HIS A 304 3.85 8.56 -26.42
CA HIS A 304 2.99 9.69 -26.07
C HIS A 304 3.19 10.87 -27.04
N PRO A 305 2.73 10.76 -28.30
CA PRO A 305 2.95 11.80 -29.31
C PRO A 305 2.32 13.16 -28.91
N ALA A 306 1.24 13.12 -28.14
CA ALA A 306 0.57 14.33 -27.67
C ALA A 306 1.47 15.24 -26.80
N LEU A 307 2.55 14.72 -26.22
CA LEU A 307 3.53 15.55 -25.49
C LEU A 307 4.18 16.62 -26.37
N GLU A 308 4.32 16.40 -27.68
CA GLU A 308 4.88 17.41 -28.59
C GLU A 308 3.97 18.64 -28.77
N SER A 309 2.66 18.47 -28.54
CA SER A 309 1.70 19.57 -28.60
C SER A 309 1.75 20.46 -27.36
N VAL A 310 2.19 19.91 -26.22
CA VAL A 310 2.18 20.58 -24.91
C VAL A 310 3.58 21.05 -24.48
N CYS A 311 4.61 20.29 -24.84
CA CYS A 311 5.97 20.49 -24.34
C CYS A 311 6.95 20.96 -25.41
N ARG A 312 8.02 21.61 -24.96
CA ARG A 312 9.23 21.89 -25.73
C ARG A 312 10.41 21.28 -24.98
N PHE A 313 11.23 20.49 -25.68
CA PHE A 313 12.27 19.70 -25.05
C PHE A 313 13.67 20.26 -25.35
N ILE A 314 14.52 20.23 -24.32
CA ILE A 314 15.97 20.42 -24.45
C ILE A 314 16.62 19.13 -23.97
N GLN A 315 17.57 18.61 -24.73
CA GLN A 315 18.31 17.40 -24.40
C GLN A 315 19.73 17.77 -23.97
N SER A 316 20.22 17.16 -22.91
CA SER A 316 21.61 17.28 -22.46
C SER A 316 22.10 15.97 -21.86
N SER A 317 23.39 15.67 -21.99
CA SER A 317 24.00 14.55 -21.25
C SER A 317 24.28 14.94 -19.81
N ALA A 318 24.51 13.95 -18.93
CA ALA A 318 24.93 14.23 -17.56
C ALA A 318 26.42 14.64 -17.46
N SER A 319 27.12 14.76 -18.59
CA SER A 319 28.53 15.15 -18.58
C SER A 319 28.71 16.60 -18.15
N VAL A 320 29.77 16.86 -17.36
CA VAL A 320 30.16 18.20 -16.91
C VAL A 320 30.24 19.21 -18.05
N ARG A 321 30.76 18.79 -19.22
CA ARG A 321 30.90 19.66 -20.39
C ARG A 321 29.54 20.14 -20.90
N ASP A 322 28.57 19.25 -20.98
CA ASP A 322 27.26 19.56 -21.56
C ASP A 322 26.39 20.31 -20.54
N LEU A 323 26.51 20.00 -19.24
CA LEU A 323 25.91 20.77 -18.15
C LEU A 323 26.43 22.22 -18.09
N HIS A 324 27.72 22.45 -18.29
CA HIS A 324 28.29 23.81 -18.36
C HIS A 324 27.74 24.61 -19.56
N ARG A 325 27.27 23.95 -20.61
CA ARG A 325 26.70 24.60 -21.80
C ARG A 325 25.19 24.78 -21.71
N LEU A 326 24.55 24.32 -20.64
CA LEU A 326 23.09 24.28 -20.55
C LEU A 326 22.46 25.66 -20.68
N ASP A 327 23.02 26.69 -20.03
CA ASP A 327 22.51 28.06 -20.13
C ASP A 327 22.65 28.64 -21.54
N ALA A 328 23.74 28.30 -22.24
CA ALA A 328 23.95 28.71 -23.63
C ALA A 328 22.92 28.03 -24.55
N VAL A 329 22.70 26.73 -24.39
CA VAL A 329 21.70 25.97 -25.16
C VAL A 329 20.30 26.52 -24.91
N GLN A 330 19.96 26.84 -23.65
CA GLN A 330 18.68 27.47 -23.30
C GLN A 330 18.50 28.83 -23.99
N ALA A 331 19.54 29.68 -23.97
CA ALA A 331 19.50 30.99 -24.60
C ALA A 331 19.33 30.89 -26.12
N ASP A 332 20.03 29.96 -26.78
CA ASP A 332 19.98 29.76 -28.23
C ASP A 332 18.58 29.39 -28.73
N VAL A 333 17.82 28.61 -27.95
CA VAL A 333 16.45 28.20 -28.29
C VAL A 333 15.37 29.13 -27.71
N GLY A 334 15.76 30.17 -26.97
CA GLY A 334 14.83 31.12 -26.33
C GLY A 334 14.02 30.51 -25.18
N ALA A 335 14.56 29.49 -24.51
CA ALA A 335 13.93 28.88 -23.35
C ALA A 335 13.91 29.84 -22.15
N PRO A 336 12.88 29.80 -21.30
CA PRO A 336 12.89 30.51 -20.02
C PRO A 336 13.91 29.86 -19.05
N PRO A 337 14.31 30.53 -17.96
CA PRO A 337 15.16 29.91 -16.95
C PRO A 337 14.47 28.72 -16.28
N ILE A 338 15.25 27.72 -15.86
CA ILE A 338 14.75 26.54 -15.15
C ILE A 338 14.16 26.97 -13.81
N THR A 339 12.88 26.67 -13.58
CA THR A 339 12.13 27.05 -12.38
C THR A 339 12.07 25.93 -11.32
N CYS A 340 12.32 24.68 -11.71
CA CYS A 340 12.40 23.53 -10.81
C CYS A 340 13.17 22.36 -11.44
N ALA A 341 13.90 21.60 -10.63
CA ALA A 341 14.59 20.39 -11.06
C ALA A 341 14.09 19.15 -10.29
N TYR A 342 13.77 18.08 -11.00
CA TYR A 342 13.45 16.76 -10.46
C TYR A 342 14.57 15.80 -10.78
N VAL A 343 15.04 15.06 -9.78
CA VAL A 343 16.14 14.12 -9.92
C VAL A 343 15.66 12.74 -9.49
N SER A 344 15.71 11.78 -10.42
CA SER A 344 15.45 10.37 -10.15
C SER A 344 16.58 9.48 -10.68
N ALA A 345 16.71 8.30 -10.08
CA ALA A 345 17.54 7.23 -10.62
C ALA A 345 17.03 5.87 -10.12
N TYR A 346 17.48 4.79 -10.78
CA TYR A 346 17.20 3.42 -10.34
C TYR A 346 17.80 3.07 -8.97
N ARG A 347 18.91 3.73 -8.60
CA ARG A 347 19.58 3.58 -7.32
C ARG A 347 19.66 4.93 -6.65
N ASP A 348 19.37 4.96 -5.35
CA ASP A 348 19.41 6.20 -4.58
C ASP A 348 20.78 6.87 -4.62
N GLU A 349 21.87 6.09 -4.67
CA GLU A 349 23.23 6.64 -4.77
C GLU A 349 23.42 7.45 -6.06
N ASP A 350 22.91 6.96 -7.18
CA ASP A 350 23.03 7.60 -8.50
C ASP A 350 22.17 8.87 -8.59
N ALA A 351 21.00 8.88 -7.93
CA ALA A 351 20.12 10.05 -7.85
C ALA A 351 20.81 11.18 -7.06
N ILE A 352 21.52 10.82 -5.99
CA ILE A 352 22.21 11.78 -5.13
C ILE A 352 23.46 12.33 -5.82
N GLU A 353 24.23 11.48 -6.49
CA GLU A 353 25.35 11.93 -7.33
C GLU A 353 24.89 12.92 -8.41
N ALA A 354 23.79 12.60 -9.10
CA ALA A 354 23.19 13.49 -10.08
C ALA A 354 22.72 14.81 -9.46
N ALA A 355 22.09 14.78 -8.28
CA ALA A 355 21.63 15.97 -7.57
C ALA A 355 22.80 16.89 -7.17
N LEU A 356 23.86 16.34 -6.59
CA LEU A 356 25.07 17.09 -6.21
C LEU A 356 25.76 17.70 -7.43
N THR A 357 25.83 16.94 -8.53
CA THR A 357 26.40 17.42 -9.79
C THR A 357 25.59 18.58 -10.34
N LEU A 358 24.27 18.43 -10.46
CA LEU A 358 23.36 19.47 -10.95
C LEU A 358 23.35 20.71 -10.05
N ARG A 359 23.49 20.54 -8.72
CA ARG A 359 23.51 21.68 -7.79
C ARG A 359 24.68 22.63 -8.05
N HIS A 360 25.79 22.14 -8.60
CA HIS A 360 26.95 22.97 -8.98
C HIS A 360 26.71 23.81 -10.23
N TYR A 361 25.80 23.39 -11.12
CA TYR A 361 25.55 24.05 -12.41
C TYR A 361 24.24 24.81 -12.47
N LEU A 362 23.28 24.50 -11.59
CA LEU A 362 22.03 25.24 -11.46
C LEU A 362 22.17 26.36 -10.42
N ASP A 363 21.40 27.44 -10.57
CA ASP A 363 21.30 28.52 -9.56
C ASP A 363 20.72 27.99 -8.24
N SER A 364 21.34 28.32 -7.11
CA SER A 364 20.94 27.88 -5.76
C SER A 364 19.49 28.24 -5.38
N ALA A 365 18.91 29.25 -6.03
CA ALA A 365 17.50 29.61 -5.90
C ALA A 365 16.54 28.57 -6.51
N VAL A 366 16.99 27.79 -7.50
CA VAL A 366 16.17 26.77 -8.16
C VAL A 366 15.91 25.60 -7.21
N PRO A 367 14.63 25.33 -6.87
CA PRO A 367 14.27 24.18 -6.05
C PRO A 367 14.57 22.88 -6.79
N MET A 368 15.27 21.99 -6.10
CA MET A 368 15.60 20.65 -6.55
C MET A 368 14.87 19.63 -5.70
N VAL A 369 14.22 18.66 -6.32
CA VAL A 369 13.55 17.55 -5.67
C VAL A 369 14.26 16.26 -6.05
N VAL A 370 14.82 15.57 -5.06
CA VAL A 370 15.52 14.30 -5.25
C VAL A 370 14.58 13.18 -4.81
N ALA A 371 14.05 12.44 -5.78
CA ALA A 371 13.19 11.31 -5.52
C ALA A 371 14.03 10.07 -5.20
N LEU A 372 13.93 9.61 -3.96
CA LEU A 372 14.65 8.45 -3.45
C LEU A 372 13.68 7.31 -3.18
N SER A 373 14.10 6.09 -3.51
CA SER A 373 13.36 4.89 -3.20
C SER A 373 13.45 4.54 -1.71
N ARG A 374 14.54 4.91 -1.02
CA ARG A 374 14.74 4.61 0.41
C ARG A 374 15.03 5.86 1.23
N THR A 375 14.45 5.93 2.42
CA THR A 375 14.76 6.98 3.42
C THR A 375 15.96 6.67 4.31
N ASP A 376 16.41 5.41 4.36
CA ASP A 376 17.54 5.01 5.21
C ASP A 376 18.89 5.12 4.47
N GLY A 377 19.90 5.65 5.16
CA GLY A 377 21.25 5.80 4.62
C GLY A 377 21.50 7.19 4.05
N VAL A 378 21.80 7.27 2.74
CA VAL A 378 22.28 8.50 2.08
C VAL A 378 21.21 9.61 2.05
N ALA A 379 19.92 9.26 2.07
CA ALA A 379 18.83 10.22 2.22
C ALA A 379 18.94 11.07 3.51
N ARG A 380 19.40 10.47 4.62
CA ARG A 380 19.66 11.20 5.87
C ARG A 380 20.81 12.18 5.71
N LEU A 381 21.84 11.82 4.95
CA LEU A 381 22.97 12.73 4.69
C LEU A 381 22.53 13.99 3.94
N ILE A 382 21.66 13.87 2.93
CA ILE A 382 21.11 15.04 2.23
C ILE A 382 20.22 15.84 3.16
N THR A 383 19.36 15.17 3.93
CA THR A 383 18.44 15.86 4.85
C THR A 383 19.23 16.64 5.91
N ASP A 384 20.27 16.04 6.47
CA ASP A 384 21.16 16.66 7.45
C ASP A 384 21.97 17.81 6.82
N ALA A 385 22.50 17.65 5.60
CA ALA A 385 23.21 18.69 4.86
C ALA A 385 22.32 19.86 4.43
N THR A 386 21.04 19.59 4.16
CA THR A 386 20.04 20.63 3.89
C THR A 386 19.69 21.37 5.18
N ALA A 387 19.53 20.64 6.29
CA ALA A 387 19.26 21.22 7.60
C ALA A 387 20.45 22.05 8.15
N SER A 388 21.68 21.69 7.81
CA SER A 388 22.89 22.47 8.14
C SER A 388 23.13 23.67 7.22
N GLY A 389 22.37 23.79 6.13
CA GLY A 389 22.49 24.86 5.14
C GLY A 389 23.63 24.67 4.12
N GLU A 390 24.28 23.51 4.11
CA GLU A 390 25.31 23.16 3.11
C GLU A 390 24.71 22.92 1.72
N LEU A 391 23.49 22.36 1.68
CA LEU A 391 22.68 22.23 0.46
C LEU A 391 21.45 23.14 0.55
N THR A 392 21.35 24.09 -0.37
CA THR A 392 20.23 25.04 -0.42
C THR A 392 19.18 24.58 -1.42
N ASN A 393 17.90 24.69 -1.02
CA ASN A 393 16.73 24.38 -1.83
C ASN A 393 16.71 22.94 -2.42
N VAL A 394 17.31 21.98 -1.73
CA VAL A 394 17.24 20.55 -2.07
C VAL A 394 16.22 19.87 -1.16
N ASN A 395 15.19 19.28 -1.74
CA ASN A 395 14.15 18.53 -1.03
C ASN A 395 14.27 17.05 -1.37
N VAL A 396 14.11 16.18 -0.36
CA VAL A 396 14.06 14.73 -0.57
C VAL A 396 12.60 14.30 -0.64
N PHE A 397 12.25 13.59 -1.72
CA PHE A 397 10.94 12.97 -1.88
C PHE A 397 11.07 11.45 -1.68
N PRO A 398 10.54 10.88 -0.57
CA PRO A 398 10.65 9.46 -0.28
C PRO A 398 9.56 8.68 -1.02
N ALA A 399 9.86 8.28 -2.25
CA ALA A 399 8.89 7.79 -3.23
C ALA A 399 8.11 6.55 -2.74
N LEU A 400 8.81 5.58 -2.16
CA LEU A 400 8.19 4.34 -1.72
C LEU A 400 7.41 4.53 -0.42
N GLU A 401 7.89 5.32 0.52
CA GLU A 401 7.22 5.61 1.78
C GLU A 401 5.94 6.44 1.54
N ARG A 402 5.96 7.37 0.57
CA ARG A 402 4.78 8.13 0.14
C ARG A 402 3.75 7.28 -0.59
N THR A 403 4.18 6.27 -1.35
CA THR A 403 3.30 5.44 -2.17
C THR A 403 2.73 4.23 -1.41
N CYS A 404 3.52 3.60 -0.53
CA CYS A 404 3.16 2.34 0.13
C CYS A 404 2.21 2.55 1.33
N THR A 405 1.02 3.09 1.11
CA THR A 405 0.07 3.46 2.17
C THR A 405 -1.02 2.41 2.38
N ALA A 406 -1.66 2.44 3.55
CA ALA A 406 -2.84 1.62 3.82
C ALA A 406 -4.00 2.03 2.91
N GLU A 407 -4.09 3.33 2.61
CA GLU A 407 -5.00 3.95 1.66
C GLU A 407 -4.89 3.35 0.26
N LEU A 408 -3.67 3.20 -0.28
CA LEU A 408 -3.48 2.56 -1.58
C LEU A 408 -3.95 1.10 -1.58
N VAL A 409 -3.72 0.35 -0.49
CA VAL A 409 -4.21 -1.02 -0.36
C VAL A 409 -5.74 -1.06 -0.23
N ALA A 410 -6.34 -0.07 0.42
CA ALA A 410 -7.78 0.08 0.57
C ALA A 410 -8.46 0.48 -0.74
N GLY A 411 -7.92 1.45 -1.47
CA GLY A 411 -8.46 2.09 -2.66
C GLY A 411 -8.09 1.46 -3.98
N GLY A 412 -6.85 0.97 -4.10
CA GLY A 412 -6.26 0.53 -5.36
C GLY A 412 -5.93 1.69 -6.29
N SER A 413 -5.98 1.46 -7.60
CA SER A 413 -5.78 2.49 -8.63
C SER A 413 -6.84 3.61 -8.56
N TYR A 414 -8.02 3.30 -8.00
CA TYR A 414 -9.09 4.27 -7.79
C TYR A 414 -8.89 5.18 -6.57
N GLU A 415 -7.90 4.95 -5.71
CA GLU A 415 -7.68 5.82 -4.52
C GLU A 415 -7.44 7.27 -4.94
N ARG A 416 -6.68 7.50 -6.00
CA ARG A 416 -6.41 8.85 -6.51
C ARG A 416 -7.65 9.52 -7.08
N ILE A 417 -8.51 8.77 -7.76
CA ILE A 417 -9.81 9.27 -8.22
C ILE A 417 -10.65 9.68 -7.00
N ALA A 418 -10.72 8.84 -5.97
CA ALA A 418 -11.46 9.12 -4.75
C ALA A 418 -10.97 10.40 -4.04
N VAL A 419 -9.65 10.58 -3.94
CA VAL A 419 -9.04 11.80 -3.38
C VAL A 419 -9.39 13.02 -4.24
N ALA A 420 -9.36 12.91 -5.56
CA ALA A 420 -9.67 14.02 -6.46
C ALA A 420 -11.14 14.45 -6.39
N ILE A 421 -12.07 13.49 -6.30
CA ILE A 421 -13.49 13.77 -6.07
C ILE A 421 -13.66 14.58 -4.78
N HIS A 422 -13.05 14.13 -3.68
CA HIS A 422 -13.10 14.85 -2.41
C HIS A 422 -12.47 16.24 -2.49
N ARG A 423 -11.31 16.38 -3.15
CA ARG A 423 -10.63 17.67 -3.33
C ARG A 423 -11.53 18.67 -4.06
N ARG A 424 -12.27 18.23 -5.08
CA ARG A 424 -13.21 19.08 -5.82
C ARG A 424 -14.41 19.49 -4.99
N TRP A 425 -14.97 18.56 -4.19
CA TRP A 425 -16.01 18.90 -3.23
C TRP A 425 -15.52 19.93 -2.21
N CYS A 426 -14.30 19.77 -1.66
CA CYS A 426 -13.68 20.77 -0.78
C CYS A 426 -13.54 22.14 -1.44
N ALA A 427 -13.11 22.19 -2.70
CA ALA A 427 -12.98 23.45 -3.44
C ALA A 427 -14.34 24.17 -3.56
N GLY A 428 -15.42 23.43 -3.87
CA GLY A 428 -16.77 24.00 -3.90
C GLY A 428 -17.25 24.51 -2.54
N GLN A 429 -16.94 23.78 -1.46
CA GLN A 429 -17.28 24.19 -0.09
C GLN A 429 -16.53 25.47 0.33
N LEU A 430 -15.23 25.54 0.03
CA LEU A 430 -14.41 26.72 0.32
C LEU A 430 -14.86 27.93 -0.49
N ALA A 431 -15.22 27.75 -1.77
CA ALA A 431 -15.81 28.82 -2.60
C ALA A 431 -17.14 29.33 -2.03
N ALA A 432 -17.91 28.45 -1.38
CA ALA A 432 -19.13 28.81 -0.66
C ALA A 432 -18.89 29.35 0.77
N GLY A 433 -17.63 29.59 1.17
CA GLY A 433 -17.26 30.11 2.49
C GLY A 433 -17.46 29.13 3.64
N LYS A 434 -17.57 27.82 3.36
CA LYS A 434 -17.74 26.75 4.35
C LYS A 434 -16.39 26.08 4.62
N GLU A 435 -16.19 25.61 5.85
CA GLU A 435 -15.06 24.74 6.18
C GLU A 435 -15.23 23.36 5.53
N ALA A 436 -14.11 22.76 5.10
CA ALA A 436 -14.07 21.43 4.51
C ALA A 436 -12.86 20.66 5.05
N PRO A 437 -13.06 19.46 5.65
CA PRO A 437 -11.95 18.66 6.16
C PRO A 437 -11.08 18.14 5.01
N SER A 438 -9.78 18.06 5.26
CA SER A 438 -8.82 17.39 4.37
C SER A 438 -9.07 15.88 4.31
N TRP A 439 -8.49 15.22 3.30
CA TRP A 439 -8.63 13.77 3.11
C TRP A 439 -8.17 12.96 4.33
N SER A 440 -7.09 13.40 4.99
CA SER A 440 -6.54 12.74 6.19
C SER A 440 -7.42 12.90 7.43
N GLU A 441 -8.25 13.94 7.48
CA GLU A 441 -9.19 14.19 8.59
C GLU A 441 -10.52 13.43 8.43
N LEU A 442 -10.75 12.82 7.26
CA LEU A 442 -11.95 12.01 7.03
C LEU A 442 -11.89 10.69 7.80
N ASP A 443 -13.06 10.30 8.34
CA ASP A 443 -13.27 8.95 8.82
C ASP A 443 -13.25 7.92 7.67
N GLU A 444 -13.00 6.66 8.00
CA GLU A 444 -12.92 5.59 6.99
C GLU A 444 -14.25 5.35 6.25
N SER A 445 -15.40 5.68 6.86
CA SER A 445 -16.70 5.55 6.18
C SER A 445 -16.83 6.56 5.04
N ARG A 446 -16.36 7.80 5.23
CA ARG A 446 -16.38 8.85 4.21
C ARG A 446 -15.33 8.60 3.13
N LYS A 447 -14.12 8.16 3.50
CA LYS A 447 -13.11 7.74 2.51
C LYS A 447 -13.62 6.57 1.66
N GLU A 448 -14.25 5.57 2.28
CA GLU A 448 -14.83 4.44 1.55
C GLU A 448 -15.97 4.86 0.62
N SER A 449 -16.78 5.85 1.00
CA SER A 449 -17.85 6.38 0.14
C SER A 449 -17.30 6.98 -1.17
N ASN A 450 -16.20 7.75 -1.08
CA ASN A 450 -15.51 8.29 -2.27
C ASN A 450 -14.86 7.18 -3.11
N ARG A 451 -14.25 6.16 -2.46
CA ARG A 451 -13.70 4.99 -3.16
C ARG A 451 -14.78 4.18 -3.88
N ALA A 452 -15.93 3.99 -3.24
CA ALA A 452 -17.06 3.26 -3.81
C ALA A 452 -17.60 3.98 -5.04
N GLN A 453 -17.72 5.31 -4.99
CA GLN A 453 -18.10 6.14 -6.13
C GLN A 453 -17.11 6.01 -7.30
N ALA A 454 -15.80 6.08 -7.03
CA ALA A 454 -14.76 5.90 -8.04
C ALA A 454 -14.83 4.53 -8.73
N ARG A 455 -15.04 3.46 -7.95
CA ARG A 455 -15.14 2.08 -8.46
C ARG A 455 -16.43 1.81 -9.24
N ASP A 456 -17.46 2.61 -9.04
CA ASP A 456 -18.75 2.44 -9.72
C ASP A 456 -18.78 3.14 -11.08
N MET A 457 -17.80 4.00 -11.40
CA MET A 457 -17.69 4.68 -12.69
C MET A 457 -17.75 3.72 -13.90
N PRO A 458 -17.02 2.59 -13.94
CA PRO A 458 -17.12 1.64 -15.05
C PRO A 458 -18.51 1.00 -15.18
N VAL A 459 -19.20 0.75 -14.06
CA VAL A 459 -20.55 0.18 -14.04
C VAL A 459 -21.55 1.16 -14.64
N LYS A 460 -21.49 2.43 -14.21
CA LYS A 460 -22.27 3.54 -14.77
C LYS A 460 -22.06 3.70 -16.26
N LEU A 461 -20.80 3.79 -16.70
CA LEU A 461 -20.49 3.95 -18.13
C LEU A 461 -21.04 2.79 -18.97
N ARG A 462 -20.95 1.54 -18.49
CA ARG A 462 -21.55 0.39 -19.19
C ARG A 462 -23.08 0.49 -19.30
N SER A 463 -23.75 1.01 -18.28
CA SER A 463 -25.22 1.15 -18.29
C SER A 463 -25.73 2.06 -19.42
N ILE A 464 -24.87 2.94 -19.93
CA ILE A 464 -25.18 3.85 -21.05
C ILE A 464 -24.44 3.47 -22.34
N GLY A 465 -23.99 2.22 -22.47
CA GLY A 465 -23.30 1.73 -23.67
C GLY A 465 -21.90 2.34 -23.89
N CYS A 466 -21.26 2.78 -22.82
CA CYS A 466 -19.89 3.28 -22.84
C CYS A 466 -18.92 2.27 -22.21
N SER A 467 -17.66 2.31 -22.64
CA SER A 467 -16.56 1.52 -22.11
C SER A 467 -15.37 2.42 -21.78
N ILE A 468 -14.45 1.93 -20.98
CA ILE A 468 -13.21 2.65 -20.65
C ILE A 468 -12.12 2.28 -21.66
N ALA A 469 -11.32 3.24 -22.07
CA ALA A 469 -10.17 3.05 -22.94
C ALA A 469 -8.95 3.83 -22.43
N PRO A 470 -7.74 3.49 -22.88
CA PRO A 470 -6.55 4.30 -22.62
C PRO A 470 -6.70 5.75 -23.10
N LEU A 471 -6.21 6.70 -22.31
CA LEU A 471 -5.99 8.08 -22.73
C LEU A 471 -4.60 8.19 -23.39
N HIS A 472 -4.56 8.22 -24.73
CA HIS A 472 -3.32 8.39 -25.50
C HIS A 472 -3.04 9.85 -25.89
N ASP A 473 -4.11 10.63 -26.05
CA ASP A 473 -4.06 11.99 -26.55
C ASP A 473 -4.72 12.92 -25.54
N VAL A 474 -3.90 13.73 -24.88
CA VAL A 474 -4.33 14.72 -23.89
C VAL A 474 -5.05 15.91 -24.53
N SER A 475 -4.87 16.10 -25.84
CA SER A 475 -5.54 17.16 -26.61
C SER A 475 -6.91 16.73 -27.16
N ALA A 476 -7.27 15.45 -27.02
CA ALA A 476 -8.56 14.95 -27.46
C ALA A 476 -9.70 15.65 -26.68
N PRO A 477 -10.82 15.98 -27.35
CA PRO A 477 -11.95 16.61 -26.68
C PRO A 477 -12.46 15.73 -25.54
N ALA A 478 -12.87 16.38 -24.44
CA ALA A 478 -13.45 15.70 -23.30
C ALA A 478 -14.69 14.90 -23.71
N PHE A 479 -14.93 13.78 -23.03
CA PHE A 479 -16.13 12.98 -23.27
C PHE A 479 -17.36 13.73 -22.77
N GLU A 480 -18.34 13.94 -23.64
CA GLU A 480 -19.61 14.59 -23.31
C GLU A 480 -20.74 13.56 -23.26
N PHE A 481 -21.54 13.63 -22.19
CA PHE A 481 -22.77 12.87 -22.04
C PHE A 481 -23.93 13.59 -22.75
N SER A 482 -24.90 12.84 -23.27
CA SER A 482 -26.18 13.45 -23.65
C SER A 482 -26.98 13.82 -22.40
N ASP A 483 -27.93 14.75 -22.50
CA ASP A 483 -28.78 15.15 -21.37
C ASP A 483 -29.52 13.95 -20.75
N GLU A 484 -29.98 13.01 -21.59
CA GLU A 484 -30.65 11.78 -21.14
C GLU A 484 -29.71 10.88 -20.35
N GLU A 485 -28.49 10.65 -20.86
CA GLU A 485 -27.49 9.84 -20.16
C GLU A 485 -27.06 10.48 -18.85
N PHE A 486 -26.88 11.79 -18.86
CA PHE A 486 -26.45 12.54 -17.71
C PHE A 486 -27.44 12.37 -16.54
N GLU A 487 -28.75 12.53 -16.80
CA GLU A 487 -29.78 12.32 -15.78
C GLU A 487 -29.91 10.84 -15.37
N MET A 488 -29.81 9.89 -16.31
CA MET A 488 -29.78 8.46 -15.96
C MET A 488 -28.63 8.11 -15.01
N LEU A 489 -27.45 8.66 -15.26
CA LEU A 489 -26.27 8.44 -14.44
C LEU A 489 -26.39 9.10 -13.06
N ALA A 490 -27.05 10.25 -12.95
CA ALA A 490 -27.28 10.92 -11.67
C ALA A 490 -28.24 10.10 -10.79
N ILE A 491 -29.32 9.58 -11.38
CA ILE A 491 -30.22 8.64 -10.71
C ILE A 491 -29.47 7.37 -10.26
N ALA A 492 -28.59 6.84 -11.10
CA ALA A 492 -27.78 5.67 -10.76
C ALA A 492 -26.80 5.96 -9.61
N GLU A 493 -26.18 7.15 -9.57
CA GLU A 493 -25.32 7.56 -8.47
C GLU A 493 -26.07 7.65 -7.14
N HIS A 494 -27.26 8.25 -7.15
CA HIS A 494 -28.09 8.31 -5.95
C HIS A 494 -28.50 6.92 -5.46
N LYS A 495 -28.91 6.03 -6.38
CA LYS A 495 -29.23 4.62 -6.04
C LYS A 495 -28.05 3.90 -5.41
N ARG A 496 -26.84 4.09 -5.94
CA ARG A 496 -25.60 3.55 -5.38
C ARG A 496 -25.36 4.09 -3.96
N TRP A 497 -25.48 5.39 -3.76
CA TRP A 497 -25.32 6.02 -2.43
C TRP A 497 -26.35 5.52 -1.42
N VAL A 498 -27.64 5.42 -1.80
CA VAL A 498 -28.70 4.88 -0.95
C VAL A 498 -28.39 3.44 -0.54
N THR A 499 -27.98 2.60 -1.49
CA THR A 499 -27.61 1.20 -1.24
C THR A 499 -26.46 1.12 -0.23
N GLU A 500 -25.37 1.86 -0.46
CA GLU A 500 -24.21 1.91 0.44
C GLU A 500 -24.60 2.33 1.87
N ARG A 501 -25.47 3.35 1.99
CA ARG A 501 -25.92 3.87 3.28
C ARG A 501 -26.74 2.82 4.03
N LEU A 502 -27.69 2.17 3.37
CA LEU A 502 -28.51 1.12 3.97
C LEU A 502 -27.67 -0.07 4.44
N GLU A 503 -26.73 -0.54 3.61
CA GLU A 503 -25.79 -1.61 3.98
C GLU A 503 -24.90 -1.23 5.17
N SER A 504 -24.54 0.05 5.27
CA SER A 504 -23.78 0.62 6.39
C SER A 504 -24.63 0.88 7.64
N GLY A 505 -25.91 0.52 7.62
CA GLY A 505 -26.86 0.63 8.73
C GLY A 505 -27.49 2.01 8.91
N TRP A 506 -27.45 2.87 7.89
CA TRP A 506 -28.13 4.15 7.93
C TRP A 506 -29.65 3.99 7.78
N ARG A 507 -30.39 4.95 8.34
CA ARG A 507 -31.85 4.95 8.35
C ARG A 507 -32.42 6.31 7.97
N LEU A 508 -33.65 6.31 7.45
CA LEU A 508 -34.36 7.53 7.12
C LEU A 508 -34.67 8.31 8.41
N GLY A 509 -34.38 9.60 8.43
CA GLY A 509 -34.65 10.48 9.56
C GLY A 509 -33.88 11.80 9.46
N PRO A 510 -33.98 12.70 10.46
CA PRO A 510 -33.19 13.94 10.47
C PRO A 510 -31.68 13.65 10.37
N LYS A 511 -30.93 14.53 9.71
CA LYS A 511 -29.49 14.35 9.47
C LYS A 511 -28.73 14.30 10.80
N ASP A 512 -28.22 13.13 11.15
CA ASP A 512 -27.38 12.88 12.33
C ASP A 512 -26.36 11.77 12.00
N VAL A 513 -25.10 12.16 11.92
CA VAL A 513 -24.00 11.24 11.58
C VAL A 513 -23.75 10.23 12.69
N GLY A 514 -23.88 10.63 13.96
CA GLY A 514 -23.64 9.75 15.10
C GLY A 514 -24.71 8.67 15.24
N ARG A 515 -25.95 8.98 14.88
CA ARG A 515 -27.08 8.04 14.86
C ARG A 515 -27.27 7.32 13.52
N LYS A 516 -26.44 7.63 12.52
CA LYS A 516 -26.58 7.15 11.13
C LYS A 516 -27.97 7.40 10.57
N THR A 517 -28.52 8.60 10.75
CA THR A 517 -29.80 8.99 10.15
C THR A 517 -29.61 10.09 9.11
N THR A 518 -30.34 10.02 8.01
CA THR A 518 -30.28 11.03 6.94
C THR A 518 -31.64 11.15 6.24
N PRO A 519 -32.09 12.36 5.87
CA PRO A 519 -33.40 12.55 5.27
C PRO A 519 -33.41 12.19 3.78
N TYR A 520 -32.23 11.97 3.20
CA TYR A 520 -32.04 11.78 1.76
C TYR A 520 -32.15 10.32 1.31
N LEU A 521 -32.61 9.39 2.16
CA LEU A 521 -32.91 8.00 1.75
C LEU A 521 -34.31 7.91 1.14
N ILE A 522 -34.55 8.73 0.12
CA ILE A 522 -35.82 8.87 -0.61
C ILE A 522 -35.56 8.77 -2.12
N PRO A 523 -36.60 8.58 -2.95
CA PRO A 523 -36.47 8.61 -4.40
C PRO A 523 -35.79 9.89 -4.93
N PHE A 524 -35.08 9.78 -6.05
CA PHE A 524 -34.28 10.89 -6.62
C PHE A 524 -35.13 12.11 -7.00
N ASP A 525 -36.33 11.86 -7.51
CA ASP A 525 -37.33 12.87 -7.90
C ASP A 525 -37.97 13.61 -6.72
N GLU A 526 -37.80 13.10 -5.50
CA GLU A 526 -38.26 13.74 -4.27
C GLU A 526 -37.14 14.53 -3.55
N LEU A 527 -35.91 14.50 -4.07
CA LEU A 527 -34.79 15.23 -3.47
C LEU A 527 -34.92 16.75 -3.68
N PRO A 528 -34.47 17.54 -2.70
CA PRO A 528 -34.17 18.95 -2.94
C PRO A 528 -33.13 19.12 -4.05
N ASP A 529 -33.28 20.14 -4.90
CA ASP A 529 -32.40 20.38 -6.05
C ASP A 529 -30.93 20.50 -5.64
N ASP A 530 -30.64 21.18 -4.52
CA ASP A 530 -29.27 21.35 -4.01
C ASP A 530 -28.61 20.02 -3.58
N ILE A 531 -29.42 19.00 -3.26
CA ILE A 531 -28.95 17.66 -2.91
C ILE A 531 -28.81 16.80 -4.16
N ALA A 532 -29.78 16.84 -5.07
CA ALA A 532 -29.70 16.14 -6.36
C ALA A 532 -28.51 16.62 -7.21
N ASP A 533 -28.15 17.90 -7.09
CA ASP A 533 -26.99 18.48 -7.76
C ASP A 533 -25.66 17.85 -7.29
N LEU A 534 -25.58 17.28 -6.09
CA LEU A 534 -24.38 16.54 -5.65
C LEU A 534 -24.17 15.28 -6.49
N ASP A 535 -25.24 14.56 -6.83
CA ASP A 535 -25.16 13.38 -7.70
C ASP A 535 -24.85 13.77 -9.16
N ARG A 536 -25.44 14.87 -9.64
CA ARG A 536 -25.13 15.43 -10.97
C ARG A 536 -23.67 15.88 -11.08
N ASP A 537 -23.15 16.54 -10.05
CA ASP A 537 -21.76 16.97 -9.97
C ASP A 537 -20.81 15.78 -9.99
N ALA A 538 -21.16 14.68 -9.34
CA ALA A 538 -20.38 13.45 -9.39
C ALA A 538 -20.31 12.85 -10.81
N VAL A 539 -21.43 12.84 -11.55
CA VAL A 539 -21.47 12.37 -12.94
C VAL A 539 -20.64 13.27 -13.86
N ARG A 540 -20.77 14.60 -13.71
CA ARG A 540 -20.04 15.57 -14.52
C ARG A 540 -18.51 15.40 -14.42
N GLN A 541 -18.03 14.89 -13.29
CA GLN A 541 -16.60 14.70 -13.02
C GLN A 541 -16.02 13.40 -13.57
N ILE A 542 -16.83 12.45 -14.03
CA ILE A 542 -16.35 11.15 -14.49
C ILE A 542 -15.24 11.26 -15.57
N PRO A 543 -15.35 12.10 -16.61
CA PRO A 543 -14.30 12.22 -17.63
C PRO A 543 -12.97 12.73 -17.06
N ASP A 544 -12.99 13.80 -16.27
CA ASP A 544 -11.81 14.37 -15.62
C ASP A 544 -11.17 13.37 -14.64
N ALA A 545 -12.00 12.65 -13.89
CA ALA A 545 -11.56 11.64 -12.94
C ALA A 545 -10.82 10.48 -13.62
N LEU A 546 -11.34 9.96 -14.74
CA LEU A 546 -10.68 8.91 -15.49
C LEU A 546 -9.33 9.37 -16.06
N ALA A 547 -9.23 10.63 -16.49
CA ALA A 547 -7.99 11.18 -17.04
C ALA A 547 -6.84 11.19 -16.01
N LEU A 548 -7.14 11.30 -14.71
CA LEU A 548 -6.13 11.25 -13.63
C LEU A 548 -5.36 9.92 -13.55
N VAL A 549 -5.92 8.85 -14.11
CA VAL A 549 -5.35 7.50 -14.12
C VAL A 549 -5.09 7.00 -15.55
N ASP A 550 -4.92 7.93 -16.50
CA ASP A 550 -4.69 7.67 -17.93
C ASP A 550 -5.80 6.89 -18.64
N LEU A 551 -7.04 7.09 -18.20
CA LEU A 551 -8.22 6.44 -18.77
C LEU A 551 -9.17 7.49 -19.36
N LYS A 552 -10.02 7.06 -20.29
CA LYS A 552 -11.12 7.87 -20.84
C LYS A 552 -12.35 7.02 -21.09
N ALA A 553 -13.51 7.64 -21.05
CA ALA A 553 -14.74 7.03 -21.53
C ALA A 553 -14.79 7.07 -23.07
N ILE A 554 -15.29 6.00 -23.68
CA ILE A 554 -15.59 5.91 -25.11
C ILE A 554 -16.95 5.28 -25.31
N ARG A 555 -17.66 5.67 -26.37
CA ARG A 555 -18.86 4.95 -26.81
C ARG A 555 -18.45 3.57 -27.31
N SER A 556 -19.09 2.51 -26.81
CA SER A 556 -18.82 1.18 -27.33
C SER A 556 -19.35 1.09 -28.76
N VAL A 557 -18.48 0.82 -29.72
CA VAL A 557 -18.89 0.56 -31.11
C VAL A 557 -19.56 -0.80 -31.13
N THR A 558 -20.88 -0.85 -30.96
CA THR A 558 -21.64 -2.07 -31.19
C THR A 558 -21.48 -2.47 -32.66
N SER A 559 -20.86 -3.62 -32.92
CA SER A 559 -21.03 -4.34 -34.17
C SER A 559 -22.52 -4.68 -34.34
N SER A 560 -23.21 -3.86 -35.12
CA SER A 560 -24.57 -4.06 -35.68
C SER A 560 -25.67 -4.62 -34.75
N GLY A 561 -26.63 -3.76 -34.40
CA GLY A 561 -28.05 -4.14 -34.36
C GLY A 561 -28.65 -4.47 -32.98
N ARG A 562 -29.40 -3.50 -32.46
CA ARG A 562 -30.38 -3.58 -31.35
C ARG A 562 -29.83 -4.04 -29.99
N VAL A 563 -29.60 -3.07 -29.12
CA VAL A 563 -29.60 -3.27 -27.67
C VAL A 563 -31.07 -3.17 -27.21
N GLU A 564 -31.66 -4.28 -26.79
CA GLU A 564 -32.84 -4.21 -25.92
C GLU A 564 -32.37 -3.69 -24.55
N PRO A 565 -33.10 -2.74 -23.92
CA PRO A 565 -32.75 -2.29 -22.59
C PRO A 565 -32.79 -3.48 -21.62
N PRO A 566 -31.83 -3.58 -20.68
CA PRO A 566 -31.86 -4.62 -19.67
C PRO A 566 -33.14 -4.49 -18.86
N ALA A 567 -33.85 -5.61 -18.68
CA ALA A 567 -35.03 -5.66 -17.84
C ALA A 567 -34.69 -5.11 -16.44
N LEU A 568 -35.38 -4.04 -16.06
CA LEU A 568 -35.35 -3.52 -14.70
C LEU A 568 -35.75 -4.66 -13.75
N ILE A 569 -34.80 -5.12 -12.95
CA ILE A 569 -35.04 -6.11 -11.91
C ILE A 569 -35.92 -5.43 -10.85
N GLY A 570 -37.18 -5.87 -10.80
CA GLY A 570 -37.96 -6.03 -9.57
C GLY A 570 -38.49 -4.78 -8.90
N ASP A 571 -39.60 -4.26 -9.43
CA ASP A 571 -40.63 -3.59 -8.64
C ASP A 571 -41.55 -4.71 -8.12
N ASP A 572 -41.23 -5.30 -6.97
CA ASP A 572 -42.13 -6.21 -6.24
C ASP A 572 -42.32 -5.69 -4.82
N ARG A 573 -43.61 -5.54 -4.50
CA ARG A 573 -44.21 -5.07 -3.24
C ARG A 573 -43.81 -5.87 -2.01
#